data_AF-A0A936IQ80-F1
#
_entry.id   AF-A0A936IQ80-F1
#
_cell.length_a   1.000
_cell.length_b   1.000
_cell.length_c   1.000
_cell.angle_alpha   90.00
_cell.angle_beta   90.00
_cell.angle_gamma   90.00
#
_symmetry.space_group_name_H-M   'P 1'
#
loop_
_entity.id
_entity.type
_entity.pdbx_description
1 polymer ?
#
loop_
_entity_poly.entity_id
_entity_poly.type
_entity_poly.pdbx_seq_one_letter_code
_entity_poly.pdbx_strand_id
1 'polypeptide(L)' 'MRRKPMAKPEPVVPAALLEEARRSLSTDRLGKSHRCTVCGADSGTPAISDPEETLCWVCRRLKISAWRDLEQQMPVQE' A
#
# COMPACT_ATOMS: atom_id res chain seq x y z
N MET A 1 -34.92 32.24 -30.58
CA MET A 1 -33.80 32.64 -29.67
C MET A 1 -32.57 31.79 -29.98
N ARG A 2 -31.49 32.36 -30.53
CA ARG A 2 -30.23 31.64 -30.75
C ARG A 2 -29.44 31.58 -29.44
N ARG A 3 -29.14 30.36 -28.96
CA ARG A 3 -28.23 30.16 -27.82
C ARG A 3 -26.81 30.54 -28.25
N LYS A 4 -26.17 31.44 -27.51
CA LYS A 4 -24.75 31.79 -27.71
C LYS A 4 -23.90 30.57 -27.37
N PRO A 5 -22.93 30.17 -28.22
CA PRO A 5 -22.04 29.06 -27.93
C PRO A 5 -21.19 29.42 -26.70
N MET A 6 -21.23 28.57 -25.69
CA MET A 6 -20.47 28.72 -24.45
C MET A 6 -19.00 28.43 -24.80
N ALA A 7 -18.11 29.39 -24.56
CA ALA A 7 -16.68 29.22 -24.80
C ALA A 7 -16.18 28.03 -23.98
N LYS A 8 -15.45 27.11 -24.62
CA LYS A 8 -14.85 25.97 -23.92
C LYS A 8 -13.89 26.52 -22.86
N PRO A 9 -13.96 26.05 -21.60
CA PRO A 9 -13.03 26.48 -20.58
C PRO A 9 -11.61 26.12 -21.02
N GLU A 10 -10.74 27.13 -21.02
CA GLU A 10 -9.34 26.92 -21.32
C GLU A 10 -8.74 25.98 -20.27
N PRO A 11 -7.96 24.96 -20.69
CA PRO A 11 -7.37 24.03 -19.75
C PRO A 11 -6.39 24.75 -18.84
N VAL A 12 -6.73 24.80 -17.54
CA VAL A 12 -5.91 25.41 -16.48
C VAL A 12 -4.57 24.72 -16.32
N VAL A 13 -4.48 23.44 -16.72
CA VAL A 13 -3.26 22.64 -16.63
C VAL A 13 -2.65 22.46 -18.03
N PRO A 14 -1.42 22.97 -18.25
CA PRO A 14 -0.67 22.72 -19.48
C PRO A 14 -0.49 21.21 -19.74
N ALA A 15 -0.68 20.79 -20.99
CA ALA A 15 -0.52 19.39 -21.40
C ALA A 15 0.88 18.85 -21.08
N ALA A 16 1.92 19.69 -21.15
CA ALA A 16 3.28 19.32 -20.80
C ALA A 16 3.43 18.85 -19.34
N LEU A 17 2.72 19.48 -18.40
CA LEU A 17 2.74 19.06 -16.99
C LEU A 17 2.05 17.71 -16.79
N LEU A 18 0.97 17.45 -17.53
CA LEU A 18 0.29 16.15 -17.49
C LEU A 18 1.18 15.03 -18.04
N GLU A 19 1.89 15.29 -19.13
CA GLU A 19 2.83 14.33 -19.73
C GLU A 19 4.03 14.05 -18.82
N GLU A 20 4.59 15.09 -18.19
CA GLU A 20 5.70 14.94 -17.24
C GLU A 20 5.26 14.16 -16.00
N ALA A 21 4.06 14.45 -15.48
CA ALA A 21 3.49 13.71 -14.36
C ALA A 21 3.35 12.23 -14.70
N ARG A 22 2.84 11.88 -15.90
CA ARG A 22 2.74 10.49 -16.36
C ARG A 22 4.08 9.79 -16.48
N ARG A 23 5.14 10.49 -16.93
CA ARG A 23 6.51 9.95 -17.00
C ARG A 23 7.13 9.76 -15.62
N SER A 24 6.85 10.67 -14.70
CA SER A 24 7.33 10.65 -13.32
C SER A 24 6.65 9.58 -12.47
N LEU A 25 5.54 9.00 -12.94
CA LEU A 25 4.93 7.83 -12.31
C LEU A 25 5.90 6.64 -12.41
N SER A 26 6.72 6.48 -11.37
CA SER A 26 7.36 5.21 -11.10
C SER A 26 6.25 4.20 -10.81
N THR A 27 6.04 3.26 -11.74
CA THR A 27 5.23 2.09 -11.43
C THR A 27 5.90 1.41 -10.25
N ASP A 28 5.16 1.28 -9.16
CA ASP A 28 5.56 0.51 -8.00
C ASP A 28 5.82 -0.92 -8.49
N ARG A 29 7.09 -1.24 -8.80
CA ARG A 29 7.53 -2.56 -9.26
C ARG A 29 7.58 -3.51 -8.08
N LEU A 30 6.54 -3.50 -7.24
CA LEU A 30 6.40 -4.33 -6.07
C LEU A 30 6.21 -5.76 -6.56
N GLY A 31 7.34 -6.45 -6.71
CA GLY A 31 7.38 -7.85 -7.08
C GLY A 31 6.62 -8.66 -6.05
N LYS A 32 5.76 -9.54 -6.55
CA LYS A 32 5.13 -10.67 -5.86
C LYS A 32 4.55 -10.30 -4.49
N SER A 33 3.23 -10.05 -4.48
CA SER A 33 2.52 -9.86 -3.23
C SER A 33 2.69 -11.06 -2.30
N HIS A 34 3.02 -10.76 -1.04
CA HIS A 34 2.99 -11.75 0.03
C HIS A 34 1.65 -11.65 0.75
N ARG A 35 1.26 -12.69 1.50
CA ARG A 35 0.05 -12.66 2.32
C ARG A 35 0.45 -12.51 3.78
N CYS A 36 -0.27 -11.65 4.49
CA CYS A 36 -0.12 -11.44 5.92
C CYS A 36 -0.34 -12.76 6.67
N THR A 37 0.61 -13.18 7.50
CA THR A 37 0.50 -14.41 8.30
C THR A 37 -0.59 -14.38 9.38
N VAL A 38 -1.07 -13.17 9.74
CA VAL A 38 -2.12 -12.96 10.75
C VAL A 38 -3.52 -12.95 10.12
N CYS A 39 -3.75 -12.17 9.06
CA CYS A 39 -5.08 -11.95 8.50
C CYS A 39 -5.24 -12.40 7.04
N GLY A 40 -4.18 -12.90 6.40
CA GLY A 40 -4.21 -13.37 5.02
C GLY A 40 -4.38 -12.28 3.94
N ALA A 41 -4.44 -11.00 4.35
CA ALA A 41 -4.49 -9.85 3.46
C ALA A 41 -3.18 -9.66 2.69
N ASP A 42 -3.23 -8.99 1.55
CA ASP A 42 -2.04 -8.64 0.79
C ASP A 42 -1.10 -7.78 1.64
N SER A 43 0.05 -8.34 1.98
CA SER A 43 1.18 -7.62 2.52
C SER A 43 2.09 -7.34 1.34
N GLY A 44 2.37 -6.07 1.05
CA GLY A 44 3.27 -5.65 -0.03
C GLY A 44 4.69 -6.21 0.14
N THR A 45 5.73 -5.50 -0.34
CA THR A 45 7.11 -6.01 -0.23
C THR A 45 7.45 -6.47 1.20
N PRO A 46 8.02 -7.68 1.36
CA PRO A 46 8.58 -8.07 2.63
C PRO A 46 9.59 -7.01 3.05
N ALA A 47 9.55 -6.60 4.32
CA ALA A 47 10.60 -5.73 4.83
C ALA A 47 11.91 -6.53 4.78
N ILE A 48 12.96 -5.93 4.22
CA ILE A 48 14.30 -6.53 4.08
C ILE A 48 14.84 -7.05 5.42
N SER A 49 14.33 -6.50 6.52
CA SER A 49 14.73 -6.79 7.88
C SER A 49 14.28 -8.15 8.42
N ASP A 50 13.22 -8.77 7.89
CA ASP A 50 12.81 -10.10 8.39
C ASP A 50 11.89 -10.86 7.41
N PRO A 51 12.33 -11.99 6.82
CA PRO A 51 11.53 -12.76 5.86
C PRO A 51 10.40 -13.59 6.53
N GLU A 52 10.45 -13.81 7.85
CA GLU A 52 9.42 -14.56 8.58
C GLU A 52 8.23 -13.66 8.99
N GLU A 53 8.44 -12.35 9.11
CA GLU A 53 7.39 -11.36 9.42
C GLU A 53 6.78 -10.71 8.18
N THR A 54 6.18 -11.53 7.31
CA THR A 54 5.25 -11.03 6.28
C THR A 54 3.92 -10.64 6.93
N LEU A 55 3.89 -9.45 7.53
CA LEU A 55 2.70 -8.83 8.11
C LEU A 55 2.24 -7.65 7.24
N CYS A 56 0.92 -7.45 7.12
CA CYS A 56 0.40 -6.22 6.54
C CYS A 56 0.66 -5.02 7.49
N TRP A 57 0.67 -3.80 6.94
CA TRP A 57 0.96 -2.57 7.71
C TRP A 57 0.05 -2.41 8.94
N VAL A 58 -1.20 -2.90 8.88
CA VAL A 58 -2.15 -2.90 9.98
C VAL A 58 -1.70 -3.85 11.09
N CYS A 59 -1.48 -5.13 10.76
CA CYS A 59 -1.07 -6.15 11.73
C CYS A 59 0.30 -5.82 12.35
N ARG A 60 1.21 -5.20 11.58
CA ARG A 60 2.50 -4.70 12.08
C ARG A 60 2.32 -3.57 13.09
N ARG A 61 1.45 -2.59 12.82
CA ARG A 61 1.20 -1.46 13.73
C ARG A 61 0.45 -1.86 14.99
N LEU A 62 -0.44 -2.83 14.88
CA LEU A 62 -1.22 -3.37 15.99
C LEU A 62 -0.44 -4.40 16.83
N LYS A 63 0.82 -4.73 16.48
CA LYS A 63 1.67 -5.75 17.15
C LYS A 63 0.95 -7.08 17.40
N ILE A 64 0.07 -7.49 16.47
CA ILE A 64 -0.75 -8.69 16.66
C ILE A 64 0.10 -9.97 16.66
N SER A 65 1.25 -9.97 15.96
CA SER A 65 2.19 -11.10 16.00
C SER A 65 2.64 -11.43 17.42
N ALA A 66 2.99 -10.43 18.22
CA ALA A 66 3.45 -10.61 19.61
C ALA A 66 2.40 -11.26 20.52
N TRP A 67 1.11 -11.16 20.19
CA TRP A 67 0.04 -11.80 20.97
C TRP A 67 -0.02 -13.29 20.66
N ARG A 68 0.16 -13.65 19.39
CA ARG A 68 0.22 -15.04 18.95
C ARG A 68 1.43 -15.77 19.53
N ASP A 69 2.59 -15.11 19.59
CA ASP A 69 3.79 -15.66 20.24
C ASP A 69 3.60 -15.89 21.75
N LEU A 70 2.92 -14.98 22.45
CA LEU A 70 2.63 -15.14 23.88
C LEU A 70 1.67 -16.31 24.17
N GLU A 71 0.70 -16.57 23.29
CA GLU A 71 -0.18 -17.76 23.41
C GLU A 71 0.57 -19.08 23.15
N GLN A 72 1.64 -19.06 22.33
CA GLN A 72 2.48 -20.24 22.08
C GLN A 72 3.56 -20.45 23.15
N GLN A 73 3.89 -19.45 23.97
CA GLN A 73 4.74 -19.63 25.13
C GLN A 73 3.98 -20.37 26.23
N MET A 74 4.21 -21.68 26.31
CA MET A 74 3.77 -22.52 27.43
C MET A 74 4.32 -21.90 28.73
N PRO A 75 3.51 -21.67 29.78
CA PRO A 75 4.05 -21.22 31.05
C PRO A 75 4.99 -22.30 31.56
N VAL A 76 6.27 -21.95 31.71
CA VAL A 76 7.23 -22.79 32.42
C VAL A 76 6.70 -22.95 33.85
N GLN A 77 6.22 -24.15 34.19
CA GLN A 77 5.82 -24.46 35.55
C GLN A 77 7.08 -24.56 36.41
N GLU A 78 7.16 -23.75 37.46
CA GLU A 78 8.07 -23.93 38.60
C GLU A 78 7.66 -25.14 39.45
#